data_AF-A0A090QLX1-F1
#
_entry.id   AF-A0A090QLX1-F1
#
_cell.length_a   1.000
_cell.length_b   1.000
_cell.length_c   1.000
_cell.angle_alpha   90.00
_cell.angle_beta   90.00
_cell.angle_gamma   90.00
#
_symmetry.space_group_name_H-M   'P 1'
#
loop_
_entity.id
_entity.type
_entity.pdbx_description
1 polymer ?
#
loop_
_entity_poly.entity_id
_entity_poly.type
_entity_poly.pdbx_seq_one_letter_code
_entity_poly.pdbx_strand_id
1 'polypeptide(L)'
;MDSVDFDGIKRDVSDKVKLIFETFEDNHNRLPTMEEFRVLFHDHAEQYIGPDDRLSIEAGHQGHEKMQERERKLWRVVNELEAEQRCLRTDWG
;
A
#
# COMPACT_ATOMS: atom_id res chain seq x y z
N MET A 1 1.38 20.53 6.05
CA MET A 1 2.73 19.92 6.03
C MET A 1 2.49 18.43 5.97
N ASP A 2 1.98 17.97 4.81
CA ASP A 2 1.32 16.66 4.64
C ASP A 2 1.94 15.85 3.49
N SER A 3 2.80 16.49 2.70
CA SER A 3 3.48 15.88 1.56
C SER A 3 4.66 15.00 1.98
N VAL A 4 5.24 15.28 3.15
CA VAL A 4 6.42 14.56 3.67
C VAL A 4 6.03 13.13 4.08
N ASP A 5 4.84 12.94 4.66
CA ASP A 5 4.34 11.60 4.99
C ASP A 5 3.91 10.81 3.75
N PHE A 6 3.32 11.47 2.74
CA PHE A 6 2.84 10.78 1.54
C PHE A 6 3.98 10.27 0.64
N ASP A 7 5.00 11.11 0.40
CA ASP A 7 6.16 10.73 -0.41
C ASP A 7 7.01 9.64 0.27
N GLY A 8 7.15 9.73 1.61
CA GLY A 8 7.79 8.68 2.42
C GLY A 8 7.07 7.34 2.29
N ILE A 9 5.75 7.33 2.48
CA ILE A 9 4.94 6.10 2.30
C ILE A 9 5.05 5.60 0.86
N LYS A 10 5.00 6.47 -0.15
CA LYS A 10 5.14 6.06 -1.56
C LYS A 10 6.48 5.38 -1.83
N ARG A 11 7.58 5.93 -1.31
CA ARG A 11 8.92 5.34 -1.47
C ARG A 11 9.04 3.99 -0.75
N ASP A 12 8.52 3.87 0.47
CA ASP A 12 8.57 2.61 1.22
C ASP A 12 7.70 1.51 0.59
N VAL A 13 6.58 1.90 -0.04
CA VAL A 13 5.62 0.97 -0.62
C VAL A 13 5.92 0.63 -2.09
N SER A 14 6.62 1.50 -2.83
CA SER A 14 6.86 1.34 -4.27
C SER A 14 7.61 0.05 -4.61
N ASP A 15 8.67 -0.27 -3.86
CA ASP A 15 9.44 -1.49 -4.08
C ASP A 15 8.60 -2.74 -3.82
N LYS A 16 7.72 -2.68 -2.80
CA LYS A 16 6.83 -3.80 -2.48
C LYS A 16 5.77 -4.00 -3.55
N VAL A 17 5.13 -2.93 -4.02
CA VAL A 17 4.13 -3.02 -5.10
C VAL A 17 4.76 -3.59 -6.37
N LYS A 18 5.94 -3.09 -6.76
CA LYS A 18 6.68 -3.60 -7.90
C LYS A 18 6.99 -5.10 -7.76
N LEU A 19 7.51 -5.53 -6.61
CA LEU A 19 7.82 -6.93 -6.33
C LEU A 19 6.60 -7.84 -6.43
N ILE A 20 5.43 -7.40 -5.95
CA ILE A 20 4.18 -8.17 -6.07
C ILE A 20 3.84 -8.40 -7.54
N PHE A 21 3.93 -7.37 -8.38
CA PHE A 21 3.67 -7.49 -9.81
C PHE A 21 4.69 -8.41 -10.49
N GLU A 22 5.98 -8.19 -10.28
CA GLU A 22 7.05 -9.02 -10.87
C GLU A 22 6.92 -10.50 -10.47
N THR A 23 6.67 -10.78 -9.19
CA THR A 23 6.51 -12.15 -8.69
C THR A 23 5.24 -12.80 -9.24
N PHE A 24 4.14 -12.05 -9.37
CA PHE A 24 2.89 -12.58 -9.89
C PHE A 24 2.99 -12.86 -11.40
N GLU A 25 3.62 -11.98 -12.15
CA GLU A 25 3.86 -12.16 -13.58
C GLU A 25 4.78 -13.34 -13.87
N ASP A 26 5.88 -13.51 -13.12
CA ASP A 26 6.80 -14.65 -13.28
C ASP A 26 6.07 -15.98 -13.05
N ASN A 27 5.18 -16.04 -12.07
CA ASN A 27 4.44 -17.26 -11.72
C ASN A 27 3.23 -17.56 -12.61
N HIS A 28 2.55 -16.52 -13.12
CA HIS A 28 1.26 -16.68 -13.79
C HIS A 28 1.25 -16.23 -15.25
N ASN A 29 2.34 -15.62 -15.74
CA ASN A 29 2.47 -15.03 -17.06
C ASN A 29 1.33 -14.04 -17.40
N ARG A 30 0.83 -13.34 -16.37
CA ARG A 30 -0.21 -12.30 -16.46
C ARG A 30 -0.10 -11.34 -15.28
N LEU A 31 -0.77 -10.20 -15.37
CA LEU A 31 -0.90 -9.26 -14.25
C LEU A 31 -1.93 -9.74 -13.21
N PRO A 32 -1.74 -9.36 -11.93
CA PRO A 32 -2.75 -9.56 -10.91
C PRO A 32 -3.98 -8.67 -11.19
N THR A 33 -5.16 -9.23 -10.96
CA THR A 33 -6.40 -8.44 -10.89
C THR A 33 -6.36 -7.49 -9.69
N MET A 34 -7.25 -6.49 -9.65
CA MET A 34 -7.33 -5.58 -8.48
C MET A 34 -7.56 -6.33 -7.17
N GLU A 35 -8.39 -7.37 -7.18
CA GLU A 35 -8.71 -8.14 -5.99
C GLU A 35 -7.50 -8.98 -5.54
N GLU A 36 -6.84 -9.67 -6.48
CA GLU A 36 -5.62 -10.44 -6.17
C GLU A 36 -4.52 -9.55 -5.61
N PHE A 37 -4.28 -8.39 -6.25
CA PHE A 37 -3.30 -7.43 -5.76
C PHE A 37 -3.64 -6.93 -4.35
N ARG A 38 -4.91 -6.59 -4.07
CA ARG A 38 -5.33 -6.16 -2.74
C ARG A 38 -5.08 -7.21 -1.68
N VAL A 39 -5.37 -8.48 -1.97
CA VAL A 39 -5.11 -9.59 -1.04
C VAL A 39 -3.60 -9.74 -0.79
N LEU A 40 -2.78 -9.72 -1.85
CA LEU A 40 -1.32 -9.83 -1.74
C LEU A 40 -0.70 -8.66 -0.97
N PHE A 41 -1.23 -7.45 -1.17
CA PHE A 41 -0.74 -6.26 -0.48
C PHE A 41 -1.23 -6.17 0.97
N HIS A 42 -2.45 -6.62 1.25
CA HIS A 42 -3.05 -6.54 2.59
C HIS A 42 -2.18 -7.24 3.66
N ASP A 43 -1.57 -8.38 3.32
CA ASP A 43 -0.64 -9.11 4.20
C ASP A 43 0.60 -8.26 4.60
N HIS A 44 0.92 -7.25 3.79
CA HIS A 44 2.02 -6.32 4.05
C HIS A 44 1.55 -4.96 4.58
N ALA A 45 0.26 -4.62 4.48
CA ALA A 45 -0.27 -3.32 4.84
C ALA A 45 -0.05 -3.00 6.33
N GLU A 46 -0.15 -4.00 7.21
CA GLU A 46 0.06 -3.84 8.65
C GLU A 46 1.46 -3.27 8.99
N GLN A 47 2.48 -3.57 8.17
CA GLN A 47 3.85 -3.09 8.38
C GLN A 47 3.99 -1.58 8.16
N TYR A 48 3.09 -0.97 7.38
CA TYR A 48 3.11 0.46 7.06
C TYR A 48 2.11 1.28 7.88
N ILE A 49 1.06 0.65 8.41
CA ILE A 49 0.06 1.30 9.26
C ILE A 49 0.63 1.52 10.68
N GLY A 50 1.57 0.66 11.09
CA GLY A 50 2.21 0.70 12.41
C GLY A 50 1.47 -0.18 13.43
N PRO A 51 2.06 -0.43 14.61
CA PRO A 51 1.42 -1.23 15.64
C PRO A 51 0.09 -0.58 16.04
N ASP A 52 -0.95 -1.41 16.12
CA ASP A 52 -2.22 -1.03 16.71
C ASP A 52 -1.96 -0.70 18.19
N ASP A 53 -1.91 0.59 18.53
CA ASP A 53 -1.75 1.09 19.90
C ASP A 53 -3.08 0.90 20.68
N ARG A 54 -3.58 -0.33 20.72
CA ARG A 54 -4.79 -0.74 21.44
C ARG A 54 -4.63 -0.70 22.96
N LEU A 55 -3.46 -0.35 23.47
CA LEU A 55 -3.11 -0.39 24.89
C LEU A 55 -3.10 0.99 25.58
N SER A 56 -3.11 2.12 24.85
CA SER A 56 -3.19 3.45 25.48
C SER A 56 -4.63 3.90 25.69
N ILE A 57 -5.23 3.44 26.79
CA ILE A 57 -6.60 3.78 27.22
C ILE A 57 -6.80 5.30 27.43
N GLU A 58 -5.73 6.10 27.52
CA GLU A 58 -5.80 7.55 27.75
C GLU A 58 -5.88 8.40 26.44
N ALA A 59 -5.73 7.80 25.25
CA ALA A 59 -5.71 8.51 23.95
C ALA A 59 -6.66 7.92 22.88
N GLY A 60 -7.64 7.11 23.29
CA GLY A 60 -8.40 6.19 22.42
C GLY A 60 -9.12 6.77 21.19
N HIS A 61 -9.41 8.07 21.13
CA HIS A 61 -9.96 8.71 19.91
C HIS A 61 -8.85 9.18 18.95
N GLN A 62 -7.84 9.91 19.44
CA GLN A 62 -6.80 10.50 18.59
C GLN A 62 -5.85 9.46 17.99
N GLY A 63 -5.56 8.36 18.70
CA GLY A 63 -4.73 7.27 18.16
C GLY A 63 -5.41 6.56 16.98
N HIS A 64 -6.70 6.29 17.13
CA HIS A 64 -7.49 5.60 16.12
C HIS A 64 -7.75 6.47 14.87
N GLU A 65 -7.99 7.77 15.04
CA GLU A 65 -8.12 8.71 13.92
C GLU A 65 -6.81 8.83 13.10
N LYS A 66 -5.65 8.85 13.77
CA LYS A 66 -4.34 8.89 13.10
C LYS A 66 -4.02 7.60 12.36
N MET A 67 -4.38 6.45 12.94
CA MET A 67 -4.23 5.15 12.28
C MET A 67 -5.11 5.06 11.02
N GLN A 68 -6.38 5.45 11.12
CA GLN A 68 -7.29 5.50 9.96
C GLN A 68 -6.85 6.51 8.90
N GLU A 69 -6.23 7.62 9.30
CA GLU A 69 -5.65 8.56 8.33
C GLU A 69 -4.46 7.95 7.59
N ARG A 70 -3.56 7.26 8.31
CA ARG A 70 -2.42 6.56 7.72
C ARG A 70 -2.85 5.44 6.79
N GLU A 71 -3.83 4.64 7.19
CA GLU A 71 -4.40 3.59 6.35
C GLU A 71 -5.01 4.18 5.07
N ARG A 72 -5.79 5.26 5.17
CA ARG A 72 -6.34 5.95 3.99
C ARG A 72 -5.25 6.50 3.07
N LYS A 73 -4.19 7.09 3.62
CA LYS A 73 -3.04 7.58 2.86
C LYS A 73 -2.30 6.43 2.17
N LEU A 74 -2.07 5.33 2.89
CA LEU A 74 -1.45 4.11 2.37
C LEU A 74 -2.24 3.55 1.19
N TRP A 75 -3.55 3.32 1.35
CA TRP A 75 -4.36 2.78 0.27
C TRP A 75 -4.45 3.72 -0.94
N ARG A 76 -4.39 5.04 -0.74
CA ARG A 76 -4.29 6.00 -1.85
C ARG A 76 -2.98 5.81 -2.63
N VAL A 77 -1.85 5.76 -1.92
CA VAL A 77 -0.51 5.51 -2.51
C VAL A 77 -0.49 4.18 -3.26
N VAL A 78 -1.01 3.13 -2.64
CA VAL A 78 -1.05 1.77 -3.20
C VAL A 78 -1.85 1.73 -4.50
N ASN A 79 -3.02 2.37 -4.55
CA ASN A 79 -3.82 2.45 -5.78
C ASN A 79 -3.10 3.25 -6.88
N GLU A 80 -2.37 4.32 -6.54
CA GLU A 80 -1.58 5.08 -7.51
C GLU A 80 -0.45 4.25 -8.10
N LEU A 81 0.36 3.60 -7.24
CA LEU A 81 1.46 2.73 -7.65
C LEU A 81 0.98 1.54 -8.47
N GLU A 82 -0.16 0.95 -8.09
CA GLU A 82 -0.80 -0.15 -8.82
C GLU A 82 -1.16 0.29 -10.24
N ALA A 83 -1.84 1.44 -10.38
CA ALA A 83 -2.16 2.01 -11.67
C ALA A 83 -0.90 2.34 -12.50
N GLU A 84 0.15 2.89 -11.86
CA GLU A 84 1.45 3.12 -12.50
C GLU A 84 2.06 1.80 -13.04
N GLN A 85 2.06 0.72 -12.26
CA GLN A 85 2.57 -0.59 -12.70
C GLN A 85 1.78 -1.17 -13.88
N ARG A 86 0.45 -1.00 -13.91
CA ARG A 86 -0.38 -1.44 -15.04
C ARG A 86 -0.15 -0.61 -16.28
N CYS A 87 -0.08 0.72 -16.16
CA CYS A 87 0.22 1.60 -17.29
C CYS A 87 1.59 1.28 -17.89
N LEU A 88 2.62 1.12 -17.05
CA LEU A 88 3.97 0.75 -17.47
C LEU A 88 4.07 -0.58 -18.21
N ARG A 89 3.07 -1.45 -18.12
CA ARG A 89 3.08 -2.76 -18.79
C ARG A 89 2.09 -2.86 -19.93
N THR A 90 1.08 -2.01 -19.93
CA THR A 90 0.15 -1.85 -21.05
C THR A 90 0.78 -0.99 -22.15
N ASP A 91 1.62 -0.01 -21.81
CA ASP A 91 2.32 0.85 -22.77
C ASP A 91 3.43 0.14 -23.57
N TRP A 92 3.93 -0.98 -23.04
CA TRP A 92 4.97 -1.81 -23.68
C TRP A 92 4.42 -3.10 -24.32
N GLY A 93 3.08 -3.24 -24.41
CA GLY A 93 2.39 -4.41 -24.97
C GLY A 93 2.05 -4.28 -26.45
#